data_AF-A0A438CM24-F1
#
_entry.id   AF-A0A438CM24-F1
#
_cell.length_a   1.000
_cell.length_b   1.000
_cell.length_c   1.000
_cell.angle_alpha   90.00
_cell.angle_beta   90.00
_cell.angle_gamma   90.00
#
_symmetry.space_group_name_H-M   'P 1'
#
loop_
_entity.id
_entity.type
_entity.pdbx_description
1 polymer ?
#
loop_
_entity_poly.entity_id
_entity_poly.type
_entity_poly.pdbx_seq_one_letter_code
_entity_poly.pdbx_strand_id
1 'polypeptide(L)'
;MQTKGLTWKVPTGRRDGRVSLASDVNNLPGPRDSVEVQKKKFADMGLNDQDLYHDYNGADPSTDATFVTQLQASVQLMEMRADGLHWTLRLWTDASTKTFVQRFLGVRGLSGLNFNVEFGKSMVKMSNVGVKTGTEGEIRKVCSSIN
;
A
#
# COMPACT_ATOMS: atom_id res chain seq x y z
N MET A 1 5.83 -16.31 12.94
CA MET A 1 6.22 -15.12 13.72
C MET A 1 5.25 -14.01 13.35
N GLN A 2 4.41 -13.55 14.27
CA GLN A 2 3.46 -12.46 14.01
C GLN A 2 4.22 -11.15 14.17
N THR A 3 4.21 -10.29 13.15
CA THR A 3 4.75 -8.94 13.25
C THR A 3 3.94 -8.19 14.31
N LYS A 4 4.59 -7.39 15.16
CA LYS A 4 3.97 -6.68 16.30
C LYS A 4 3.01 -5.54 15.87
N GLY A 5 2.43 -5.63 14.68
CA GLY A 5 1.52 -4.63 14.12
C GLY A 5 0.15 -4.65 14.77
N LEU A 6 -0.60 -3.57 14.58
CA LEU A 6 -2.00 -3.48 15.02
C LEU A 6 -2.89 -4.45 14.24
N THR A 7 -3.96 -4.93 14.89
CA THR A 7 -4.95 -5.81 14.27
C THR A 7 -6.16 -5.01 13.82
N TRP A 8 -6.73 -5.38 12.68
CA TRP A 8 -8.00 -4.85 12.19
C TRP A 8 -8.94 -6.01 11.86
N LYS A 9 -10.26 -5.74 11.94
CA LYS A 9 -11.27 -6.73 11.55
C LYS A 9 -11.22 -6.93 10.03
N VAL A 10 -11.02 -8.17 9.60
CA VAL A 10 -11.01 -8.54 8.19
C VAL A 10 -12.40 -9.01 7.79
N PRO A 11 -13.07 -8.36 6.81
CA PRO A 11 -14.33 -8.86 6.26
C PRO A 11 -14.16 -10.26 5.67
N THR A 12 -15.13 -11.14 5.92
CA THR A 12 -15.17 -12.53 5.44
C THR A 12 -16.31 -12.73 4.44
N GLY A 13 -16.40 -13.93 3.84
CA GLY A 13 -17.45 -14.27 2.88
C GLY A 13 -17.05 -14.12 1.40
N ARG A 14 -15.79 -13.77 1.13
CA ARG A 14 -15.23 -13.80 -0.23
C ARG A 14 -15.20 -15.24 -0.74
N ARG A 15 -15.47 -15.39 -2.04
CA ARG A 15 -15.40 -16.67 -2.76
C ARG A 15 -14.30 -16.65 -3.80
N ASP A 16 -13.83 -17.83 -4.16
CA ASP A 16 -12.82 -18.02 -5.18
C ASP A 16 -13.37 -17.79 -6.59
N GLY A 17 -12.57 -17.13 -7.42
CA GLY A 17 -12.83 -17.02 -8.86
C GLY A 17 -12.54 -18.31 -9.61
N ARG A 18 -13.15 -18.45 -10.80
CA ARG A 18 -12.97 -19.59 -11.72
C ARG A 18 -12.13 -19.23 -12.95
N VAL A 19 -11.52 -18.05 -12.96
CA VAL A 19 -10.75 -17.52 -14.08
C VAL A 19 -9.50 -16.87 -13.50
N SER A 20 -8.35 -17.15 -14.11
CA SER A 20 -7.07 -16.51 -13.83
C SER A 20 -6.35 -16.32 -15.15
N LEU A 21 -6.22 -15.07 -15.59
CA LEU A 21 -5.56 -14.73 -16.85
C LEU A 21 -4.27 -13.96 -16.57
N ALA A 22 -3.20 -14.31 -17.27
CA ALA A 22 -1.92 -13.60 -17.15
C ALA A 22 -2.05 -12.11 -17.54
N SER A 23 -2.98 -11.77 -18.44
CA SER A 23 -3.26 -10.40 -18.86
C SER A 23 -3.72 -9.49 -17.72
N ASP A 24 -4.34 -10.05 -16.67
CA ASP A 24 -4.86 -9.27 -15.54
C ASP A 24 -3.73 -8.63 -14.72
N VAL A 25 -2.53 -9.22 -14.79
CA VAL A 25 -1.32 -8.74 -14.10
C VAL A 25 -0.79 -7.44 -14.68
N ASN A 26 -1.15 -7.10 -15.92
CA ASN A 26 -0.71 -5.85 -16.58
C ASN A 26 -1.20 -4.59 -15.84
N ASN A 27 -2.28 -4.72 -15.05
CA ASN A 27 -2.85 -3.62 -14.27
C ASN A 27 -2.20 -3.47 -12.89
N LEU A 28 -1.28 -4.35 -12.49
CA LEU A 28 -0.57 -4.22 -11.22
C LEU A 28 0.48 -3.10 -11.27
N PRO A 29 0.65 -2.34 -10.18
CA PRO A 29 1.73 -1.36 -10.08
C PRO A 29 3.08 -2.06 -10.11
N GLY A 30 3.93 -1.68 -11.05
CA GLY A 30 5.30 -2.18 -11.18
C GLY A 30 6.27 -1.39 -10.29
N PRO A 31 7.39 -1.99 -9.86
CA PRO A 31 8.38 -1.33 -9.00
C PRO A 31 9.08 -0.13 -9.67
N ARG A 32 8.96 -0.02 -11.00
CA ARG A 32 9.56 1.05 -11.80
C ARG A 32 8.55 2.08 -12.29
N ASP A 33 7.26 1.87 -12.09
CA ASP A 33 6.21 2.78 -12.52
C ASP A 33 6.40 4.17 -11.91
N SER A 34 6.07 5.22 -12.67
CA SER A 34 6.04 6.59 -12.12
C SER A 34 4.94 6.72 -11.08
N VAL A 35 5.00 7.76 -10.24
CA VAL A 35 3.97 8.00 -9.21
C VAL A 35 2.60 8.20 -9.87
N GLU A 36 2.57 8.89 -11.00
CA GLU A 36 1.35 9.16 -11.76
C GLU A 36 0.72 7.86 -12.29
N VAL A 37 1.54 6.93 -12.78
CA VAL A 37 1.07 5.62 -13.23
C VAL A 37 0.54 4.81 -12.05
N GLN A 38 1.22 4.84 -10.90
CA GLN A 38 0.77 4.15 -9.69
C GLN A 38 -0.56 4.72 -9.18
N LYS A 39 -0.68 6.05 -9.10
CA LYS A 39 -1.93 6.74 -8.75
C LYS A 39 -3.06 6.36 -9.68
N LYS A 40 -2.80 6.33 -10.99
CA LYS A 40 -3.80 5.91 -11.97
C LYS A 40 -4.26 4.47 -11.73
N LYS A 41 -3.34 3.53 -11.54
CA LYS A 41 -3.66 2.12 -11.29
C LYS A 41 -4.46 1.92 -9.99
N PHE A 42 -4.13 2.67 -8.94
CA PHE A 42 -4.91 2.68 -7.70
C PHE A 42 -6.31 3.28 -7.90
N ALA A 43 -6.40 4.41 -8.62
CA ALA A 43 -7.68 5.05 -8.94
C ALA A 43 -8.60 4.16 -9.78
N ASP A 44 -8.04 3.43 -10.75
CA ASP A 44 -8.77 2.44 -11.56
C ASP A 44 -9.36 1.29 -10.70
N MET A 45 -8.84 1.09 -9.48
CA MET A 45 -9.32 0.13 -8.48
C MET A 45 -10.17 0.79 -7.37
N GLY A 46 -10.49 2.08 -7.50
CA GLY A 46 -11.25 2.85 -6.50
C GLY A 46 -10.45 3.25 -5.25
N LEU A 47 -9.13 3.13 -5.29
CA LEU A 47 -8.21 3.54 -4.24
C LEU A 47 -7.68 4.96 -4.51
N ASN A 48 -7.34 5.71 -3.46
CA ASN A 48 -6.87 7.09 -3.60
C ASN A 48 -5.38 7.23 -3.23
N ASP A 49 -4.83 8.43 -3.39
CA ASP A 49 -3.43 8.75 -3.08
C ASP A 49 -3.04 8.46 -1.61
N GLN A 50 -4.00 8.51 -0.69
CA GLN A 50 -3.78 8.17 0.72
C GLN A 50 -3.64 6.65 0.91
N ASP A 51 -4.46 5.85 0.19
CA ASP A 51 -4.33 4.38 0.17
C ASP A 51 -2.98 3.96 -0.42
N LEU A 52 -2.56 4.63 -1.51
CA LEU A 52 -1.23 4.46 -2.11
C LEU A 52 -0.13 4.73 -1.09
N TYR A 53 -0.18 5.87 -0.40
CA TYR A 53 0.81 6.23 0.61
C TYR A 53 0.92 5.18 1.74
N HIS A 54 -0.21 4.70 2.27
CA HIS A 54 -0.19 3.73 3.37
C HIS A 54 0.30 2.35 2.94
N ASP A 55 -0.14 1.86 1.78
CA ASP A 55 0.28 0.56 1.22
C ASP A 55 1.81 0.49 1.07
N TYR A 56 2.39 1.57 0.56
CA TYR A 56 3.84 1.69 0.39
C TYR A 56 4.59 1.74 1.72
N ASN A 57 4.14 2.55 2.69
CA ASN A 57 4.91 2.75 3.91
C ASN A 57 4.84 1.55 4.86
N GLY A 58 3.73 0.81 4.91
CA GLY A 58 3.55 -0.49 5.60
C GLY A 58 3.79 -0.52 7.13
N ALA A 59 4.56 0.42 7.66
CA ALA A 59 5.02 0.60 9.02
C ALA A 59 4.96 2.10 9.36
N ASP A 60 4.64 2.40 10.61
CA ASP A 60 4.46 3.76 11.10
C ASP A 60 5.78 4.56 11.05
N PRO A 61 5.89 5.57 10.14
CA PRO A 61 7.10 6.37 9.98
C PRO A 61 7.52 7.10 11.26
N SER A 62 6.59 7.39 12.16
CA SER A 62 6.88 8.12 13.40
C SER A 62 7.44 7.24 14.51
N THR A 63 7.36 5.91 14.35
CA THR A 63 7.89 4.93 15.31
C THR A 63 9.22 4.33 14.87
N ASP A 64 9.58 4.49 13.61
CA ASP A 64 10.88 4.08 13.09
C ASP A 64 11.80 5.29 12.91
N ALA A 65 12.53 5.62 13.97
CA ALA A 65 13.52 6.68 13.96
C ALA A 65 14.59 6.47 12.88
N THR A 66 14.84 5.24 12.43
CA THR A 66 15.79 4.96 11.35
C THR A 66 15.19 5.30 9.98
N PHE A 67 13.88 5.10 9.77
CA PHE A 67 13.18 5.52 8.56
C PHE A 67 13.18 7.05 8.39
N VAL A 68 12.84 7.81 9.45
CA VAL A 68 12.87 9.28 9.40
C VAL A 68 14.27 9.81 9.11
N THR A 69 15.28 9.23 9.78
CA THR A 69 16.68 9.65 9.62
C THR A 69 17.24 9.24 8.26
N GLN A 70 16.88 8.07 7.72
CA GLN A 70 17.24 7.63 6.36
C GLN A 70 16.50 8.44 5.27
N LEU A 71 15.24 8.83 5.50
CA LEU A 71 14.46 9.64 4.58
C LEU A 71 14.99 11.08 4.54
N GLN A 72 15.34 11.67 5.69
CA GLN A 72 16.02 12.98 5.73
C GLN A 72 17.44 12.93 5.14
N ALA A 73 18.19 11.84 5.36
CA ALA A 73 19.52 11.66 4.78
C ALA A 73 19.50 11.43 3.26
N SER A 74 18.49 10.73 2.73
CA SER A 74 18.33 10.47 1.28
C SER A 74 17.92 11.71 0.48
N VAL A 75 17.26 12.69 1.10
CA VAL A 75 16.98 14.00 0.49
C VAL A 75 18.23 14.88 0.39
N GLN A 76 19.20 14.72 1.30
CA GLN A 76 20.39 15.57 1.36
C GLN A 76 21.58 15.05 0.53
N LEU A 77 21.56 13.80 0.04
CA LEU A 77 22.75 13.15 -0.57
C LEU A 77 22.57 12.52 -1.97
N MET A 78 21.42 12.58 -2.63
CA MET A 78 21.28 11.96 -3.96
C MET A 78 21.24 12.95 -5.13
N GLU A 79 22.44 13.31 -5.58
CA GLU A 79 22.67 13.70 -6.98
C GLU A 79 23.32 12.58 -7.81
N MET A 80 23.69 11.42 -7.25
CA MET A 80 24.33 10.35 -8.05
C MET A 80 24.07 8.94 -7.50
N ARG A 81 23.17 8.19 -8.15
CA ARG A 81 23.24 6.74 -8.48
C ARG A 81 21.82 6.16 -8.63
N ALA A 82 21.50 5.78 -9.87
CA ALA A 82 20.20 5.33 -10.31
C ALA A 82 20.04 3.81 -10.16
N ASP A 83 20.05 3.31 -8.92
CA ASP A 83 19.99 1.87 -8.65
C ASP A 83 18.97 1.54 -7.55
N GLY A 84 17.78 1.08 -7.97
CA GLY A 84 17.17 -0.08 -7.34
C GLY A 84 15.91 0.09 -6.49
N LEU A 85 15.85 1.01 -5.53
CA LEU A 85 14.68 1.11 -4.63
C LEU A 85 14.37 2.57 -4.28
N HIS A 86 13.38 3.16 -4.95
CA HIS A 86 13.13 4.60 -4.84
C HIS A 86 11.64 4.98 -4.85
N TRP A 87 10.75 4.08 -4.40
CA TRP A 87 9.34 4.45 -4.28
C TRP A 87 9.13 5.47 -3.15
N THR A 88 9.91 5.42 -2.07
CA THR A 88 9.83 6.36 -0.94
C THR A 88 10.17 7.80 -1.33
N LEU A 89 11.29 8.04 -2.03
CA LEU A 89 11.68 9.39 -2.47
C LEU A 89 10.79 9.89 -3.63
N ARG A 90 10.23 9.00 -4.45
CA ARG A 90 9.20 9.36 -5.43
C ARG A 90 7.93 9.90 -4.76
N LEU A 91 7.42 9.23 -3.71
CA LEU A 91 6.28 9.72 -2.93
C LEU A 91 6.59 11.01 -2.16
N TRP A 92 7.86 11.25 -1.80
CA TRP A 92 8.27 12.49 -1.14
C TRP A 92 8.34 13.70 -2.08
N THR A 93 8.72 13.47 -3.33
CA THR A 93 8.85 14.52 -4.35
C THR A 93 7.51 14.88 -5.00
N ASP A 94 6.54 13.96 -4.97
CA ASP A 94 5.19 14.22 -5.45
C ASP A 94 4.37 15.10 -4.48
N ALA A 95 3.73 16.13 -5.01
CA ALA A 95 3.06 17.15 -4.21
C ALA A 95 1.85 16.64 -3.41
N SER A 96 1.09 15.66 -3.91
CA SER A 96 -0.10 15.16 -3.20
C SER A 96 0.28 14.18 -2.09
N THR A 97 1.31 13.36 -2.31
CA THR A 97 1.75 12.39 -1.30
C THR A 97 2.65 13.01 -0.24
N LYS A 98 3.39 14.07 -0.59
CA LYS A 98 4.21 14.86 0.36
C LYS A 98 3.41 15.40 1.54
N THR A 99 2.15 15.81 1.34
CA THR A 99 1.29 16.30 2.43
C THR A 99 1.03 15.21 3.48
N PHE A 100 0.85 13.95 3.07
CA PHE A 100 0.69 12.84 4.01
C PHE A 100 1.98 12.62 4.79
N VAL A 101 3.13 12.63 4.12
CA VAL A 101 4.41 12.40 4.81
C VAL A 101 4.69 13.50 5.84
N GLN A 102 4.48 14.77 5.47
CA GLN A 102 4.65 15.90 6.39
C GLN A 102 3.70 15.82 7.60
N ARG A 103 2.47 15.32 7.41
CA ARG A 103 1.49 15.13 8.49
C ARG A 103 1.94 14.09 9.51
N PHE A 104 2.60 13.02 9.08
CA PHE A 104 3.08 11.95 9.97
C PHE A 104 4.46 12.25 10.60
N LEU A 105 5.23 13.19 10.04
CA LEU A 105 6.51 13.67 10.59
C LEU A 105 6.37 14.84 11.60
N GLY A 106 5.18 15.41 11.75
CA GLY A 106 4.92 16.54 12.65
C GLY A 106 4.85 16.16 14.13
N VAL A 107 5.61 16.89 14.95
CA VAL A 107 5.69 16.95 16.42
C VAL A 107 4.66 16.12 17.22
N ARG A 108 5.23 15.13 17.95
CA ARG A 108 4.64 14.27 19.02
C ARG A 108 3.90 13.03 18.52
N GLY A 109 4.35 11.87 19.01
CA GLY A 109 3.90 10.50 18.68
C GLY A 109 2.42 10.15 18.87
N LEU A 110 1.51 11.13 18.89
CA LEU A 110 0.07 10.95 18.72
C LEU A 110 -0.31 10.69 17.25
N SER A 111 0.46 11.18 16.27
CA SER A 111 0.20 10.95 14.84
C SER A 111 0.52 9.52 14.38
N GLY A 112 1.44 8.83 15.04
CA GLY A 112 1.77 7.43 14.74
C GLY A 112 0.64 6.44 15.04
N LEU A 113 -0.10 6.70 16.12
CA LEU A 113 -1.32 5.95 16.44
C LEU A 113 -2.35 6.05 15.32
N ASN A 114 -2.42 7.19 14.62
CA ASN A 114 -3.32 7.35 13.48
C ASN A 114 -2.83 6.65 12.22
N PHE A 115 -1.50 6.54 11.98
CA PHE A 115 -0.99 5.84 10.81
C PHE A 115 -1.49 4.41 10.75
N ASN A 116 -1.37 3.67 11.84
CA ASN A 116 -1.77 2.26 11.87
C ASN A 116 -3.27 2.06 11.66
N VAL A 117 -4.09 3.01 12.15
CA VAL A 117 -5.54 3.00 11.92
C VAL A 117 -5.84 3.25 10.45
N GLU A 118 -5.20 4.25 9.85
CA GLU A 118 -5.42 4.59 8.44
C GLU A 118 -4.86 3.53 7.49
N PHE A 119 -3.72 2.93 7.82
CA PHE A 119 -3.18 1.76 7.15
C PHE A 119 -4.18 0.60 7.19
N GLY A 120 -4.71 0.27 8.38
CA GLY A 120 -5.74 -0.77 8.51
C GLY A 120 -7.00 -0.49 7.67
N LYS A 121 -7.45 0.77 7.59
CA LYS A 121 -8.57 1.17 6.74
C LYS A 121 -8.26 0.97 5.25
N SER A 122 -7.07 1.39 4.80
CA SER A 122 -6.62 1.20 3.41
C SER A 122 -6.51 -0.28 3.07
N MET A 123 -6.00 -1.12 3.97
CA MET A 123 -5.95 -2.57 3.78
C MET A 123 -7.34 -3.21 3.69
N VAL A 124 -8.30 -2.78 4.53
CA VAL A 124 -9.68 -3.25 4.43
C VAL A 124 -10.31 -2.83 3.11
N LYS A 125 -10.11 -1.58 2.68
CA LYS A 125 -10.62 -1.07 1.40
C LYS A 125 -10.06 -1.85 0.22
N MET A 126 -8.74 -2.05 0.17
CA MET A 126 -8.07 -2.87 -0.85
C MET A 126 -8.59 -4.31 -0.85
N SER A 127 -8.85 -4.89 0.32
CA SER A 127 -9.39 -6.27 0.44
C SER A 127 -10.83 -6.43 -0.07
N ASN A 128 -11.54 -5.33 -0.31
CA ASN A 128 -12.91 -5.31 -0.81
C ASN A 128 -13.00 -5.05 -2.32
N VAL A 129 -11.86 -4.86 -3.00
CA VAL A 129 -11.84 -4.64 -4.45
C VAL A 129 -12.19 -5.94 -5.19
N GLY A 130 -13.16 -5.86 -6.10
CA GLY A 130 -13.50 -6.95 -7.02
C GLY A 130 -13.95 -8.27 -6.37
N VAL A 131 -14.42 -8.22 -5.12
CA VAL A 131 -14.77 -9.42 -4.35
C VAL A 131 -15.97 -10.16 -4.93
N LYS A 132 -15.88 -11.49 -4.98
CA LYS A 132 -16.99 -12.38 -5.33
C LYS A 132 -17.72 -12.81 -4.07
N THR A 133 -19.05 -12.70 -4.07
CA THR A 133 -19.90 -13.06 -2.94
C THR A 133 -21.04 -13.98 -3.36
N GLY A 134 -21.83 -14.48 -2.40
CA GLY A 134 -23.04 -15.26 -2.69
C GLY A 134 -22.78 -16.48 -3.60
N THR A 135 -23.26 -16.42 -4.84
CA THR A 135 -23.11 -17.47 -5.86
C THR A 135 -22.08 -17.15 -6.95
N GLU A 136 -21.39 -16.01 -6.86
CA GLU A 136 -20.50 -15.46 -7.92
C GLU A 136 -19.13 -16.17 -8.05
N GLY A 137 -18.94 -17.24 -7.29
CA GLY A 137 -17.69 -18.01 -7.19
C GLY A 137 -17.90 -19.32 -6.43
N GLU A 138 -16.81 -19.92 -5.98
CA GLU A 138 -16.84 -21.18 -5.24
C GLU A 138 -15.96 -21.17 -3.99
N ILE A 139 -16.00 -22.25 -3.22
CA ILE A 139 -15.02 -22.52 -2.18
C ILE A 139 -14.12 -23.63 -2.72
N ARG A 140 -12.87 -23.30 -3.10
CA ARG A 140 -11.94 -24.30 -3.63
C ARG A 140 -11.46 -25.22 -2.53
N LYS A 141 -11.43 -26.52 -2.81
CA LYS A 141 -10.80 -27.50 -1.91
C LYS A 141 -9.28 -27.41 -1.97
N VAL A 142 -8.75 -27.02 -3.12
CA VAL A 142 -7.31 -26.86 -3.37
C VAL A 142 -7.10 -25.49 -4.03
N CYS A 143 -6.35 -24.59 -3.39
CA CYS A 143 -6.19 -23.21 -3.86
C CYS A 143 -5.52 -23.07 -5.24
N SER A 144 -4.79 -24.09 -5.70
CA SER A 144 -4.10 -24.09 -6.99
C SER A 144 -4.96 -24.60 -8.15
N SER A 145 -6.19 -25.09 -7.91
CA SER A 145 -7.07 -25.65 -8.95
C SER A 145 -8.51 -25.20 -8.78
N ILE A 146 -9.21 -25.00 -9.88
CA ILE A 146 -10.68 -24.88 -9.91
C ILE A 146 -11.27 -26.25 -9.56
N ASN A 147 -12.44 -26.28 -8.91
CA ASN A 147 -13.13 -27.53 -8.56
C ASN A 147 -13.69 -28.28 -9.77
#